data_AF-A0A9F2RDF3-F1
#
_entry.id   AF-A0A9F2RDF3-F1
#
_cell.length_a   1.000
_cell.length_b   1.000
_cell.length_c   1.000
_cell.angle_alpha   90.00
_cell.angle_beta   90.00
_cell.angle_gamma   90.00
#
_symmetry.space_group_name_H-M   'P 1'
#
loop_
_entity.id
_entity.type
_entity.pdbx_description
1 polymer ?
#
loop_
_entity_poly.entity_id
_entity_poly.type
_entity_poly.pdbx_seq_one_letter_code
_entity_poly.pdbx_strand_id
1 'polypeptide(L)'
;ALWRGYSWRKKTDTEETRSLRDSLIIANKESKEEKKLCNRTAVAIDYLLKYKDFSHVLAALKDLEVVTRLSPVCCENMAQSKAVSTIFTLIRSCNRSVPSMDVIRYSVQVLLNLSKYERTTDAVYTVENSIGTLLDLLQMYRERAGDKTSEKGGSIFTKTCCLFAHLSKDSRRASEIRNNHKVVACLRRLFKLIARKHQMDVQRMLAKQKLDAYINGQSSIPVLPVKTKIVSRQRPDWDLKKDNIREIVDPLQAIEMVMNTLGISCN
;
A
#
# COMPACT_ATOMS: atom_id res chain seq x y z
N ALA A 1 -27.42 0.32 -38.31
CA ALA A 1 -27.02 0.61 -36.91
C ALA A 1 -26.12 1.84 -36.76
N LEU A 2 -25.09 2.02 -37.61
CA LEU A 2 -24.11 3.12 -37.49
C LEU A 2 -24.71 4.55 -37.55
N TRP A 3 -25.65 4.79 -38.46
CA TRP A 3 -26.28 6.12 -38.60
C TRP A 3 -27.06 6.55 -37.36
N ARG A 4 -27.76 5.62 -36.70
CA ARG A 4 -28.49 5.87 -35.45
C ARG A 4 -27.51 6.27 -34.33
N GLY A 5 -26.37 5.57 -34.22
CA GLY A 5 -25.32 5.91 -33.25
C GLY A 5 -24.66 7.27 -33.50
N TYR A 6 -24.40 7.60 -34.78
CA TYR A 6 -23.86 8.91 -35.15
C TYR A 6 -24.84 10.05 -34.85
N SER A 7 -26.11 9.90 -35.28
CA SER A 7 -27.16 10.89 -35.03
C SER A 7 -27.38 11.11 -33.52
N TRP A 8 -27.37 10.03 -32.73
CA TRP A 8 -27.49 10.13 -31.28
C TRP A 8 -26.32 10.89 -30.64
N ARG A 9 -25.07 10.52 -30.97
CA ARG A 9 -23.87 11.21 -30.47
C ARG A 9 -23.87 12.68 -30.85
N LYS A 10 -24.30 13.02 -32.06
CA LYS A 10 -24.41 14.42 -32.52
C LYS A 10 -25.49 15.20 -31.75
N LYS A 11 -26.61 14.56 -31.39
CA LYS A 11 -27.67 15.17 -30.56
C LYS A 11 -27.30 15.29 -29.09
N THR A 12 -26.42 14.42 -28.59
CA THR A 12 -25.95 14.41 -27.19
C THR A 12 -24.56 15.04 -27.03
N ASP A 13 -24.12 15.80 -28.03
CA ASP A 13 -22.80 16.43 -28.07
C ASP A 13 -22.78 17.74 -27.24
N THR A 14 -22.54 17.59 -25.94
CA THR A 14 -22.38 18.73 -25.02
C THR A 14 -20.96 19.31 -25.09
N GLU A 15 -20.80 20.56 -24.65
CA GLU A 15 -19.49 21.22 -24.52
C GLU A 15 -18.51 20.40 -23.67
N GLU A 16 -19.02 19.78 -22.61
CA GLU A 16 -18.27 18.88 -21.73
C GLU A 16 -17.77 17.65 -22.51
N THR A 17 -18.61 17.03 -23.33
CA THR A 17 -18.19 15.86 -24.12
C THR A 17 -17.22 16.23 -25.25
N ARG A 18 -17.28 17.45 -25.79
CA ARG A 18 -16.31 17.97 -26.77
C ARG A 18 -14.97 18.26 -26.12
N SER A 19 -14.95 19.00 -25.01
CA SER A 19 -13.71 19.30 -24.28
C SER A 19 -12.99 18.03 -23.79
N LEU A 20 -13.74 17.01 -23.36
CA LEU A 20 -13.17 15.68 -23.03
C LEU A 20 -12.54 14.99 -24.24
N ARG A 21 -13.17 15.04 -25.43
CA ARG A 21 -12.58 14.48 -26.66
C ARG A 21 -11.34 15.23 -27.10
N ASP A 22 -11.37 16.55 -27.03
CA ASP A 22 -10.21 17.38 -27.39
C ASP A 22 -9.04 17.10 -26.44
N SER A 23 -9.32 16.98 -25.15
CA SER A 23 -8.34 16.57 -24.14
C SER A 23 -7.76 15.18 -24.43
N LEU A 24 -8.59 14.22 -24.84
CA LEU A 24 -8.14 12.88 -25.25
C LEU A 24 -7.27 12.92 -26.52
N ILE A 25 -7.63 13.74 -27.51
CA ILE A 25 -6.86 13.90 -28.74
C ILE A 25 -5.49 14.51 -28.43
N ILE A 26 -5.45 15.55 -27.60
CA ILE A 26 -4.20 16.19 -27.15
C ILE A 26 -3.35 15.18 -26.40
N ALA A 27 -3.92 14.47 -25.42
CA ALA A 27 -3.22 13.45 -24.65
C ALA A 27 -2.67 12.32 -25.54
N ASN A 28 -3.42 11.88 -26.56
CA ASN A 28 -2.96 10.88 -27.52
C ASN A 28 -1.82 11.40 -28.42
N LYS A 29 -1.88 12.67 -28.84
CA LYS A 29 -0.80 13.30 -29.61
C LYS A 29 0.49 13.47 -28.79
N GLU A 30 0.36 13.77 -27.50
CA GLU A 30 1.49 13.91 -26.57
C GLU A 30 1.99 12.56 -26.00
N SER A 31 1.29 11.47 -26.33
CA SER A 31 1.68 10.12 -25.95
C SER A 31 2.93 9.71 -26.73
N LYS A 32 4.02 9.49 -26.00
CA LYS A 32 5.28 9.02 -26.55
C LYS A 32 5.46 7.53 -26.30
N GLU A 33 6.26 6.85 -27.11
CA GLU A 33 6.46 5.40 -27.02
C GLU A 33 7.00 5.00 -25.64
N GLU A 34 7.90 5.79 -25.07
CA GLU A 34 8.46 5.61 -23.73
C GLU A 34 7.42 5.78 -22.59
N LYS A 35 6.31 6.48 -22.85
CA LYS A 35 5.23 6.67 -21.89
C LYS A 35 4.22 5.52 -21.91
N LYS A 36 4.29 4.62 -22.89
CA LYS A 36 3.46 3.40 -22.88
C LYS A 36 3.84 2.54 -21.69
N LEU A 37 2.82 1.99 -21.02
CA LEU A 37 3.01 1.21 -19.79
C LEU A 37 4.02 0.06 -19.96
N CYS A 38 3.97 -0.69 -21.06
CA CYS A 38 4.90 -1.80 -21.30
C CYS A 38 6.36 -1.33 -21.39
N ASN A 39 6.62 -0.28 -22.17
CA ASN A 39 7.98 0.25 -22.35
C ASN A 39 8.48 0.89 -21.05
N ARG A 40 7.63 1.65 -20.36
CA ARG A 40 7.97 2.23 -19.05
C ARG A 40 8.27 1.15 -18.01
N THR A 41 7.53 0.05 -18.02
CA THR A 41 7.78 -1.12 -17.15
C THR A 41 9.14 -1.74 -17.47
N ALA A 42 9.42 -1.99 -18.75
CA ALA A 42 10.69 -2.58 -19.17
C ALA A 42 11.90 -1.73 -18.76
N VAL A 43 11.84 -0.41 -19.00
CA VAL A 43 12.89 0.53 -18.60
C VAL A 43 13.05 0.57 -17.08
N ALA A 44 11.95 0.62 -16.33
CA ALA A 44 12.02 0.67 -14.87
C ALA A 44 12.56 -0.63 -14.25
N ILE A 45 12.25 -1.79 -14.84
CA ILE A 45 12.85 -3.08 -14.45
C ILE A 45 14.34 -3.07 -14.75
N ASP A 46 14.77 -2.67 -15.96
CA ASP A 46 16.19 -2.60 -16.31
C ASP A 46 16.96 -1.69 -15.35
N TYR A 47 16.40 -0.51 -15.06
CA TYR A 47 17.02 0.44 -14.15
C TYR A 47 17.17 -0.10 -12.73
N LEU A 48 16.12 -0.75 -12.21
CA LEU A 48 16.13 -1.36 -10.88
C LEU A 48 17.18 -2.49 -10.77
N LEU A 49 17.38 -3.25 -11.85
CA LEU A 49 18.33 -4.36 -11.86
C LEU A 49 19.78 -3.91 -12.06
N LYS A 50 20.00 -2.79 -12.78
CA LYS A 50 21.32 -2.33 -13.20
C LYS A 50 21.94 -1.30 -12.25
N TYR A 51 21.16 -0.35 -11.75
CA TYR A 51 21.68 0.78 -10.99
C TYR A 51 21.56 0.57 -9.48
N LYS A 52 22.56 1.06 -8.73
CA LYS A 52 22.61 0.98 -7.26
C LYS A 52 22.43 2.33 -6.56
N ASP A 53 22.40 3.42 -7.34
CA ASP A 53 22.19 4.76 -6.80
C ASP A 53 20.72 4.95 -6.38
N PHE A 54 20.52 5.41 -5.15
CA PHE A 54 19.21 5.68 -4.55
C PHE A 54 18.32 6.56 -5.43
N SER A 55 18.86 7.55 -6.13
CA SER A 55 18.06 8.46 -6.96
C SER A 55 17.43 7.74 -8.15
N HIS A 56 18.24 6.95 -8.86
CA HIS A 56 17.82 6.14 -10.00
C HIS A 56 16.87 5.02 -9.57
N VAL A 57 17.20 4.34 -8.47
CA VAL A 57 16.37 3.28 -7.89
C VAL A 57 15.01 3.83 -7.47
N LEU A 58 14.97 5.00 -6.82
CA LEU A 58 13.73 5.63 -6.39
C LEU A 58 12.86 6.05 -7.59
N ALA A 59 13.46 6.58 -8.67
CA ALA A 59 12.75 6.90 -9.89
C ALA A 59 12.13 5.65 -10.53
N ALA A 60 12.91 4.57 -10.65
CA ALA A 60 12.41 3.29 -11.16
C ALA A 60 11.27 2.73 -10.30
N LEU A 61 11.39 2.78 -8.98
CA LEU A 61 10.33 2.31 -8.07
C LEU A 61 9.04 3.12 -8.18
N LYS A 62 9.12 4.44 -8.41
CA LYS A 62 7.94 5.28 -8.67
C LYS A 62 7.24 4.89 -9.97
N ASP A 63 8.02 4.64 -11.02
CA ASP A 63 7.47 4.18 -12.29
C ASP A 63 6.82 2.80 -12.15
N LEU A 64 7.49 1.87 -11.45
CA LEU A 64 6.99 0.53 -11.14
C LEU A 64 5.70 0.58 -10.31
N GLU A 65 5.61 1.46 -9.31
CA GLU A 65 4.39 1.62 -8.51
C GLU A 65 3.20 1.96 -9.39
N VAL A 66 3.35 2.96 -10.25
CA VAL A 66 2.26 3.40 -11.11
C VAL A 66 1.90 2.35 -12.17
N VAL A 67 2.87 1.71 -12.84
CA VAL A 67 2.54 0.69 -13.87
C VAL A 67 1.91 -0.57 -13.28
N THR A 68 2.37 -1.02 -12.10
CA THR A 68 1.79 -2.17 -11.39
C THR A 68 0.45 -1.86 -10.74
N ARG A 69 0.10 -0.58 -10.59
CA ARG A 69 -1.24 -0.16 -10.15
C ARG A 69 -2.24 -0.11 -11.31
N LEU A 70 -1.76 0.19 -12.52
CA LEU A 70 -2.62 0.43 -13.69
C LEU A 70 -2.79 -0.78 -14.62
N SER A 71 -1.90 -1.78 -14.59
CA SER A 71 -1.93 -2.88 -15.56
C SER A 71 -1.59 -4.26 -14.96
N PRO A 72 -2.47 -5.26 -15.10
CA PRO A 72 -2.17 -6.64 -14.68
C PRO A 72 -1.03 -7.25 -15.50
N VAL A 73 -0.89 -6.90 -16.79
CA VAL A 73 0.20 -7.38 -17.64
C VAL A 73 1.56 -6.88 -17.14
N CYS A 74 1.62 -5.64 -16.66
CA CYS A 74 2.85 -5.11 -16.06
C CYS A 74 3.20 -5.85 -14.76
N CYS A 75 2.21 -6.25 -13.97
CA CYS A 75 2.42 -7.12 -12.81
C CYS A 75 2.98 -8.49 -13.20
N GLU A 76 2.43 -9.15 -14.21
CA GLU A 76 2.90 -10.46 -14.68
C GLU A 76 4.33 -10.38 -15.21
N ASN A 77 4.63 -9.38 -16.05
CA ASN A 77 5.99 -9.15 -16.56
C ASN A 77 7.00 -8.94 -15.42
N MET A 78 6.60 -8.18 -14.40
CA MET A 78 7.46 -7.95 -13.24
C MET A 78 7.66 -9.23 -12.41
N ALA A 79 6.61 -10.01 -12.18
CA ALA A 79 6.65 -11.27 -11.43
C ALA A 79 7.51 -12.34 -12.12
N GLN A 80 7.56 -12.35 -13.46
CA GLN A 80 8.39 -13.26 -14.25
C GLN A 80 9.87 -12.81 -14.32
N SER A 81 10.18 -11.59 -13.89
CA SER A 81 11.53 -11.04 -13.88
C SER A 81 12.22 -11.21 -12.52
N LYS A 82 13.51 -10.83 -12.43
CA LYS A 82 14.24 -10.76 -11.15
C LYS A 82 13.87 -9.55 -10.28
N ALA A 83 12.98 -8.68 -10.74
CA ALA A 83 12.66 -7.43 -10.06
C ALA A 83 12.14 -7.65 -8.63
N VAL A 84 11.26 -8.65 -8.41
CA VAL A 84 10.68 -8.92 -7.08
C VAL A 84 11.77 -9.30 -6.07
N SER A 85 12.68 -10.21 -6.44
CA SER A 85 13.82 -10.58 -5.58
C SER A 85 14.75 -9.39 -5.33
N THR A 86 15.00 -8.55 -6.34
CA THR A 86 15.83 -7.35 -6.20
C THR A 86 15.20 -6.34 -5.24
N ILE A 87 13.87 -6.18 -5.26
CA ILE A 87 13.16 -5.32 -4.29
C ILE A 87 13.36 -5.84 -2.86
N PHE A 88 13.25 -7.15 -2.61
CA PHE A 88 13.49 -7.69 -1.27
C PHE A 88 14.95 -7.48 -0.82
N THR A 89 15.92 -7.65 -1.72
CA THR A 89 17.34 -7.35 -1.44
C THR A 89 17.53 -5.88 -1.10
N LEU A 90 16.90 -4.98 -1.85
CA LEU A 90 16.94 -3.54 -1.62
C LEU A 90 16.37 -3.19 -0.23
N ILE A 91 15.18 -3.69 0.09
CA ILE A 91 14.55 -3.51 1.41
C ILE A 91 15.48 -3.92 2.54
N ARG A 92 16.16 -5.07 2.43
CA ARG A 92 17.09 -5.58 3.45
C ARG A 92 18.36 -4.76 3.59
N SER A 93 18.81 -4.11 2.51
CA SER A 93 19.97 -3.23 2.51
C SER A 93 19.67 -1.82 3.05
N CYS A 94 18.39 -1.45 3.08
CA CYS A 94 17.93 -0.13 3.49
C CYS A 94 17.94 0.03 5.02
N ASN A 95 18.26 1.24 5.48
CA ASN A 95 18.23 1.64 6.90
C ASN A 95 17.09 2.65 7.17
N ARG A 96 17.10 3.32 8.33
CA ARG A 96 16.06 4.27 8.74
C ARG A 96 16.25 5.72 8.26
N SER A 97 17.23 6.00 7.39
CA SER A 97 17.41 7.35 6.83
C SER A 97 16.22 7.76 5.95
N VAL A 98 15.99 9.07 5.78
CA VAL A 98 14.85 9.59 4.98
C VAL A 98 14.86 9.11 3.53
N PRO A 99 15.98 9.13 2.79
CA PRO A 99 16.02 8.60 1.42
C PRO A 99 15.68 7.10 1.36
N SER A 100 16.14 6.36 2.37
CA SER A 100 15.88 4.93 2.52
C SER A 100 14.41 4.63 2.82
N MET A 101 13.73 5.48 3.59
CA MET A 101 12.28 5.35 3.83
C MET A 101 11.46 5.51 2.56
N ASP A 102 11.80 6.46 1.68
CA ASP A 102 11.08 6.62 0.42
C ASP A 102 11.27 5.41 -0.50
N VAL A 103 12.49 4.87 -0.58
CA VAL A 103 12.77 3.62 -1.29
C VAL A 103 11.96 2.45 -0.74
N ILE A 104 11.95 2.25 0.58
CA ILE A 104 11.17 1.18 1.22
C ILE A 104 9.67 1.36 0.97
N ARG A 105 9.16 2.60 1.08
CA ARG A 105 7.74 2.90 0.90
C ARG A 105 7.25 2.52 -0.49
N TYR A 106 7.96 2.93 -1.54
CA TYR A 106 7.59 2.53 -2.91
C TYR A 106 7.81 1.03 -3.15
N SER A 107 8.88 0.46 -2.61
CA SER A 107 9.14 -0.99 -2.68
C SER A 107 7.98 -1.81 -2.12
N VAL A 108 7.53 -1.50 -0.90
CA VAL A 108 6.39 -2.18 -0.26
C VAL A 108 5.10 -1.95 -1.06
N GLN A 109 4.89 -0.75 -1.60
CA GLN A 109 3.71 -0.46 -2.41
C GLN A 109 3.69 -1.29 -3.71
N VAL A 110 4.82 -1.43 -4.39
CA VAL A 110 4.94 -2.27 -5.59
C VAL A 110 4.64 -3.74 -5.26
N LEU A 111 5.23 -4.28 -4.18
CA LEU A 111 4.95 -5.65 -3.73
C LEU A 111 3.48 -5.84 -3.34
N LEU A 112 2.85 -4.83 -2.73
CA LEU A 112 1.43 -4.83 -2.41
C LEU A 112 0.57 -4.84 -3.68
N ASN A 113 0.91 -4.04 -4.69
CA ASN A 113 0.19 -4.05 -5.98
C ASN A 113 0.24 -5.44 -6.63
N LEU A 114 1.41 -6.09 -6.65
CA LEU A 114 1.56 -7.48 -7.12
C LEU A 114 0.73 -8.46 -6.28
N SER A 115 0.67 -8.28 -4.96
CA SER A 115 -0.04 -9.20 -4.05
C SER A 115 -1.55 -9.01 -4.02
N LYS A 116 -2.06 -7.89 -4.55
CA LYS A 116 -3.50 -7.68 -4.80
C LYS A 116 -3.99 -8.49 -6.00
N TYR A 117 -3.09 -8.87 -6.91
CA TYR A 117 -3.39 -9.69 -8.06
C TYR A 117 -2.96 -11.14 -7.84
N GLU A 118 -3.95 -12.03 -7.80
CA GLU A 118 -3.76 -13.42 -7.39
C GLU A 118 -2.66 -14.15 -8.18
N ARG A 119 -2.58 -13.93 -9.49
CA ARG A 119 -1.57 -14.57 -10.37
C ARG A 119 -0.13 -14.20 -10.04
N THR A 120 0.10 -13.05 -9.42
CA THR A 120 1.45 -12.54 -9.10
C THR A 120 1.76 -12.59 -7.62
N THR A 121 0.82 -13.05 -6.79
CA THR A 121 1.01 -13.09 -5.34
C THR A 121 2.06 -14.13 -4.94
N ASP A 122 2.11 -15.27 -5.64
CA ASP A 122 3.08 -16.33 -5.37
C ASP A 122 4.53 -15.88 -5.60
N ALA A 123 4.77 -15.09 -6.65
CA ALA A 123 6.08 -14.51 -6.94
C ALA A 123 6.61 -13.61 -5.80
N VAL A 124 5.72 -12.99 -5.01
CA VAL A 124 6.09 -12.19 -3.83
C VAL A 124 6.30 -13.09 -2.61
N TYR A 125 5.45 -14.10 -2.42
CA TYR A 125 5.52 -15.00 -1.26
C TYR A 125 6.75 -15.90 -1.27
N THR A 126 7.08 -16.46 -2.43
CA THR A 126 8.13 -17.49 -2.60
C THR A 126 9.55 -16.95 -2.54
N VAL A 127 9.74 -15.63 -2.53
CA VAL A 127 11.05 -15.03 -2.30
C VAL A 127 11.59 -15.49 -0.94
N GLU A 128 12.83 -15.94 -0.93
CA GLU A 128 13.52 -16.39 0.28
C GLU A 128 13.36 -15.36 1.41
N ASN A 129 12.91 -15.82 2.57
CA ASN A 129 12.70 -14.99 3.76
C ASN A 129 11.79 -13.75 3.53
N SER A 130 10.81 -13.84 2.63
CA SER A 130 9.82 -12.77 2.37
C SER A 130 9.11 -12.35 3.66
N ILE A 131 8.50 -13.30 4.38
CA ILE A 131 7.76 -13.07 5.63
C ILE A 131 8.64 -12.48 6.73
N GLY A 132 9.87 -12.98 6.91
CA GLY A 132 10.81 -12.41 7.90
C GLY A 132 11.16 -10.96 7.58
N THR A 133 11.37 -10.64 6.30
CA THR A 133 11.66 -9.27 5.87
C THR A 133 10.50 -8.32 6.17
N LEU A 134 9.26 -8.77 5.95
CA LEU A 134 8.08 -7.98 6.31
C LEU A 134 7.95 -7.80 7.82
N LEU A 135 8.26 -8.82 8.62
CA LEU A 135 8.28 -8.68 10.08
C LEU A 135 9.36 -7.69 10.55
N ASP A 136 10.52 -7.68 9.93
CA ASP A 136 11.58 -6.75 10.25
C ASP A 136 11.16 -5.31 9.94
N LEU A 137 10.48 -5.07 8.82
CA LEU A 137 9.85 -3.79 8.50
C LEU A 137 8.80 -3.37 9.55
N LEU A 138 7.91 -4.28 9.96
CA LEU A 138 6.91 -3.98 11.00
C LEU A 138 7.56 -3.64 12.34
N GLN A 139 8.63 -4.34 12.73
CA GLN A 139 9.39 -4.03 13.94
C GLN A 139 10.18 -2.72 13.82
N MET A 140 10.67 -2.44 12.62
CA MET A 140 11.47 -1.27 12.32
C MET A 140 10.62 0.01 12.37
N TYR A 141 9.50 0.01 11.66
CA TYR A 141 8.64 1.17 11.43
C TYR A 141 7.41 1.22 12.32
N ARG A 142 7.29 0.35 13.33
CA ARG A 142 6.34 0.60 14.41
C ARG A 142 6.67 1.96 15.02
N GLU A 143 5.68 2.83 15.07
CA GLU A 143 5.86 4.19 15.54
C GLU A 143 6.32 4.17 17.02
N ARG A 144 7.45 4.82 17.31
CA ARG A 144 7.98 4.96 18.69
C ARG A 144 7.66 6.35 19.22
N ALA A 145 7.56 6.48 20.55
CA ALA A 145 7.39 7.78 21.18
C ALA A 145 8.60 8.69 20.84
N GLY A 146 8.33 9.93 20.41
CA GLY A 146 9.37 10.90 20.03
C GLY A 146 9.94 10.74 18.62
N ASP A 147 9.36 9.87 17.77
CA ASP A 147 9.83 9.69 16.40
C ASP A 147 9.42 10.86 15.50
N LYS A 148 10.41 11.67 15.11
CA LYS A 148 10.23 12.84 14.23
C LYS A 148 9.83 12.46 12.80
N THR A 149 9.91 11.17 12.43
CA THR A 149 9.51 10.68 11.10
C THR A 149 8.25 9.80 11.13
N SER A 150 7.42 10.00 12.16
CA SER A 150 6.19 9.25 12.44
C SER A 150 5.27 9.06 11.23
N GLU A 151 5.06 10.07 10.39
CA GLU A 151 4.11 9.97 9.27
C GLU A 151 4.60 9.00 8.16
N LYS A 152 5.84 9.17 7.69
CA LYS A 152 6.43 8.27 6.68
C LYS A 152 6.57 6.85 7.22
N GLY A 153 7.01 6.70 8.46
CA GLY A 153 7.14 5.41 9.13
C GLY A 153 5.78 4.69 9.29
N GLY A 154 4.75 5.43 9.71
CA GLY A 154 3.38 4.93 9.83
C GLY A 154 2.84 4.40 8.51
N SER A 155 3.05 5.12 7.41
CA SER A 155 2.66 4.67 6.06
C SER A 155 3.37 3.38 5.64
N ILE A 156 4.68 3.25 5.90
CA ILE A 156 5.42 2.00 5.63
C ILE A 156 4.82 0.87 6.46
N PHE A 157 4.54 1.11 7.75
CA PHE A 157 3.99 0.12 8.65
C PHE A 157 2.63 -0.40 8.18
N THR A 158 1.69 0.49 7.86
CA THR A 158 0.33 0.09 7.45
C THR A 158 0.34 -0.63 6.11
N LYS A 159 1.12 -0.16 5.12
CA LYS A 159 1.29 -0.85 3.84
C LYS A 159 1.94 -2.22 4.00
N THR A 160 2.90 -2.35 4.91
CA THR A 160 3.54 -3.64 5.22
C THR A 160 2.53 -4.60 5.84
N CYS A 161 1.67 -4.14 6.76
CA CYS A 161 0.57 -4.94 7.30
C CYS A 161 -0.41 -5.37 6.18
N CYS A 162 -0.75 -4.46 5.26
CA CYS A 162 -1.60 -4.78 4.12
C CYS A 162 -0.98 -5.86 3.25
N LEU A 163 0.30 -5.73 2.91
CA LEU A 163 1.03 -6.73 2.13
C LEU A 163 1.04 -8.08 2.85
N PHE A 164 1.38 -8.10 4.14
CA PHE A 164 1.39 -9.30 4.96
C PHE A 164 0.02 -10.00 4.96
N ALA A 165 -1.06 -9.25 5.14
CA ALA A 165 -2.42 -9.78 5.10
C ALA A 165 -2.75 -10.37 3.71
N HIS A 166 -2.39 -9.70 2.61
CA HIS A 166 -2.61 -10.23 1.26
C HIS A 166 -1.89 -11.55 1.01
N LEU A 167 -0.63 -11.67 1.45
CA LEU A 167 0.13 -12.91 1.36
C LEU A 167 -0.46 -14.03 2.23
N SER A 168 -1.19 -13.67 3.29
CA SER A 168 -1.80 -14.60 4.24
C SER A 168 -3.26 -14.97 3.92
N LYS A 169 -3.85 -14.47 2.81
CA LYS A 169 -5.25 -14.78 2.45
C LYS A 169 -5.48 -16.24 2.08
N ASP A 170 -4.47 -16.87 1.49
CA ASP A 170 -4.50 -18.27 1.12
C ASP A 170 -4.31 -19.17 2.34
N SER A 171 -5.13 -20.23 2.42
CA SER A 171 -5.21 -21.09 3.61
C SER A 171 -3.91 -21.86 3.87
N ARG A 172 -3.20 -22.28 2.80
CA ARG A 172 -1.92 -22.97 2.91
C ARG A 172 -0.86 -22.02 3.47
N ARG A 173 -0.70 -20.84 2.87
CA ARG A 173 0.27 -19.82 3.33
C ARG A 173 -0.02 -19.34 4.75
N ALA A 174 -1.29 -19.14 5.09
CA ALA A 174 -1.70 -18.78 6.45
C ALA A 174 -1.30 -19.87 7.47
N SER A 175 -1.47 -21.15 7.10
CA SER A 175 -1.07 -22.29 7.94
C SER A 175 0.45 -22.33 8.16
N GLU A 176 1.24 -22.18 7.08
CA GLU A 176 2.70 -22.13 7.14
C GLU A 176 3.20 -21.00 8.05
N ILE A 177 2.60 -19.80 7.93
CA ILE A 177 2.91 -18.66 8.79
C ILE A 177 2.53 -18.92 10.25
N ARG A 178 1.35 -19.49 10.51
CA ARG A 178 0.89 -19.82 11.87
C ARG A 178 1.77 -20.83 12.58
N ASN A 179 2.29 -21.81 11.84
CA ASN A 179 3.18 -22.84 12.38
C ASN A 179 4.57 -22.28 12.75
N ASN A 180 4.93 -21.10 12.24
CA ASN A 180 6.14 -20.41 12.65
C ASN A 180 5.92 -19.63 13.96
N HIS A 181 6.23 -20.26 15.09
CA HIS A 181 6.06 -19.68 16.42
C HIS A 181 6.78 -18.33 16.61
N LYS A 182 7.94 -18.13 15.97
CA LYS A 182 8.68 -16.85 16.05
C LYS A 182 7.89 -15.71 15.41
N VAL A 183 7.28 -15.97 14.25
CA VAL A 183 6.43 -15.01 13.53
C VAL A 183 5.21 -14.67 14.37
N VAL A 184 4.48 -15.68 14.86
CA VAL A 184 3.25 -15.48 15.65
C VAL A 184 3.54 -14.74 16.96
N ALA A 185 4.60 -15.09 17.67
CA ALA A 185 5.00 -14.39 18.89
C ALA A 185 5.35 -12.92 18.62
N CYS A 186 6.05 -12.64 17.52
CA CYS A 186 6.38 -11.28 17.11
C CYS A 186 5.12 -10.46 16.80
N LEU A 187 4.18 -11.00 16.02
CA LEU A 187 2.91 -10.35 15.68
C LEU A 187 2.07 -10.05 16.93
N ARG A 188 1.92 -11.02 17.85
CA ARG A 188 1.22 -10.79 19.13
C ARG A 188 1.86 -9.67 19.95
N ARG A 189 3.19 -9.64 20.04
CA ARG A 189 3.93 -8.58 20.75
C ARG A 189 3.71 -7.22 20.08
N LEU A 190 3.78 -7.15 18.75
CA LEU A 190 3.53 -5.92 17.99
C LEU A 190 2.11 -5.42 18.21
N PHE A 191 1.11 -6.29 18.10
CA PHE A 191 -0.29 -5.97 18.37
C PHE A 191 -0.46 -5.37 19.77
N LYS A 192 0.04 -6.04 20.82
CA LYS A 192 -0.06 -5.56 22.21
C LYS A 192 0.60 -4.19 22.42
N LEU A 193 1.73 -3.94 21.77
CA LEU A 193 2.41 -2.63 21.86
C LEU A 193 1.61 -1.53 21.17
N ILE A 194 1.07 -1.79 19.97
CA ILE A 194 0.30 -0.80 19.20
C ILE A 194 -1.04 -0.52 19.89
N ALA A 195 -1.74 -1.54 20.37
CA ALA A 195 -2.99 -1.40 21.11
C ALA A 195 -2.80 -0.57 22.39
N ARG A 196 -1.74 -0.84 23.18
CA ARG A 196 -1.40 -0.04 24.36
C ARG A 196 -1.10 1.42 24.00
N LYS A 197 -0.31 1.66 22.95
CA LYS A 197 -0.02 3.03 22.49
C LYS A 197 -1.31 3.75 22.10
N HIS A 198 -2.15 3.12 21.27
CA HIS A 198 -3.42 3.69 20.84
C HIS A 198 -4.31 4.07 22.05
N GLN A 199 -4.40 3.19 23.05
CA GLN A 199 -5.12 3.47 24.28
C GLN A 199 -4.54 4.69 25.03
N MET A 200 -3.22 4.79 25.14
CA MET A 200 -2.55 5.93 25.78
C MET A 200 -2.77 7.24 25.00
N ASP A 201 -2.75 7.20 23.67
CA ASP A 201 -2.96 8.38 22.84
C ASP A 201 -4.42 8.85 22.90
N VAL A 202 -5.39 7.92 22.94
CA VAL A 202 -6.80 8.23 23.22
C VAL A 202 -6.95 8.90 24.59
N GLN A 203 -6.30 8.38 25.64
CA GLN A 203 -6.34 8.98 26.97
C GLN A 203 -5.73 10.39 26.99
N ARG A 204 -4.58 10.60 26.31
CA ARG A 204 -3.95 11.92 26.19
C ARG A 204 -4.84 12.91 25.45
N MET A 205 -5.47 12.49 24.36
CA MET A 205 -6.40 13.31 23.59
C MET A 205 -7.60 13.73 24.44
N LEU A 206 -8.19 12.81 25.21
CA LEU A 206 -9.29 13.11 26.14
C LEU A 206 -8.85 14.06 27.25
N ALA A 207 -7.66 13.89 27.82
CA ALA A 207 -7.13 14.79 28.85
C ALA A 207 -6.90 16.20 28.30
N LYS A 208 -6.36 16.32 27.08
CA LYS A 208 -6.18 17.59 26.39
C LYS A 208 -7.52 18.27 26.11
N GLN A 209 -8.51 17.53 25.59
CA GLN A 209 -9.86 18.05 25.36
C GLN A 209 -10.51 18.57 26.65
N LYS A 210 -10.35 17.86 27.77
CA LYS A 210 -10.86 18.32 29.09
C LYS A 210 -10.19 19.61 29.54
N LEU A 211 -8.88 19.73 29.35
CA LEU A 211 -8.12 20.94 29.67
C LEU A 211 -8.56 22.11 28.77
N ASP A 212 -8.69 21.89 27.46
CA ASP A 212 -9.13 22.90 26.49
C ASP A 212 -10.58 23.35 26.78
N ALA A 213 -11.47 22.43 27.18
CA ALA A 213 -12.83 22.75 27.59
C ALA A 213 -12.88 23.57 28.88
N TYR A 214 -12.02 23.25 29.85
CA TYR A 214 -11.87 24.03 31.09
C TYR A 214 -11.37 25.46 30.83
N ILE A 215 -10.39 25.62 29.93
CA ILE A 215 -9.81 26.93 29.58
C ILE A 215 -10.81 27.78 28.77
N ASN A 216 -11.56 27.18 27.85
CA ASN A 216 -12.42 27.92 26.92
C ASN A 216 -13.89 28.07 27.38
N GLY A 217 -14.25 27.58 28.58
CA GLY A 217 -15.59 27.76 29.15
C GLY A 217 -16.74 27.11 28.36
N GLN A 218 -16.45 26.20 27.43
CA GLN A 218 -17.43 25.53 26.59
C GLN A 218 -17.52 24.03 26.93
N SER A 219 -18.74 23.55 27.13
CA SER A 219 -19.07 22.12 27.26
C SER A 219 -18.92 21.43 25.89
N SER A 220 -17.70 21.03 25.53
CA SER A 220 -17.47 20.32 24.27
C SER A 220 -17.96 18.88 24.39
N ILE A 221 -18.84 18.46 23.48
CA ILE A 221 -19.27 17.07 23.32
C ILE A 221 -18.04 16.25 22.88
N PRO A 222 -17.73 15.09 23.49
CA PRO A 222 -16.60 14.28 23.08
C PRO A 222 -16.81 13.75 21.65
N VAL A 223 -16.01 14.22 20.70
CA VAL A 223 -15.93 13.60 19.37
C VAL A 223 -15.09 12.33 19.52
N LEU A 224 -15.75 11.19 19.72
CA LEU A 224 -15.11 9.89 19.58
C LEU A 224 -14.54 9.78 18.16
N PRO A 225 -13.29 9.29 17.98
CA PRO A 225 -12.78 9.02 16.65
C PRO A 225 -13.73 8.04 15.97
N VAL A 226 -14.31 8.47 14.85
CA VAL A 226 -15.22 7.68 14.04
C VAL A 226 -14.54 6.35 13.76
N LYS A 227 -15.12 5.24 14.24
CA LYS A 227 -14.73 3.89 13.83
C LYS A 227 -14.96 3.81 12.32
N THR A 228 -13.92 4.06 11.53
CA THR A 228 -13.96 3.84 10.09
C THR A 228 -14.22 2.37 9.84
N LYS A 229 -15.43 2.08 9.33
CA LYS A 229 -15.86 0.75 8.90
C LYS A 229 -14.73 0.07 8.13
N ILE A 230 -14.44 -1.16 8.53
CA ILE A 230 -13.51 -2.08 7.88
C ILE A 230 -13.91 -2.21 6.40
N VAL A 231 -13.10 -1.67 5.49
CA VAL A 231 -13.24 -1.93 4.05
C VAL A 231 -12.24 -3.03 3.70
N SER A 232 -12.70 -4.29 3.73
CA SER A 232 -11.84 -5.49 3.64
C SER A 232 -11.56 -5.98 2.21
N ARG A 233 -11.62 -5.12 1.20
CA ARG A 233 -11.27 -5.50 -0.17
C ARG A 233 -10.39 -4.45 -0.83
N GLN A 234 -9.14 -4.37 -0.39
CA GLN A 234 -8.10 -3.74 -1.21
C GLN A 234 -7.92 -4.61 -2.46
N ARG A 235 -8.53 -4.19 -3.57
CA ARG A 235 -8.39 -4.79 -4.89
C ARG A 235 -7.43 -3.97 -5.75
N PRO A 236 -6.96 -4.53 -6.88
CA PRO A 236 -6.24 -3.73 -7.86
C PRO A 236 -7.11 -2.61 -8.42
N ASP A 237 -6.52 -1.47 -8.76
CA ASP A 237 -7.24 -0.28 -9.21
C ASP A 237 -7.96 -0.50 -10.56
N TRP A 238 -7.54 -1.49 -11.36
CA TRP A 238 -8.23 -1.86 -12.60
C TRP A 238 -9.52 -2.66 -12.38
N ASP A 239 -9.83 -3.09 -11.15
CA ASP A 239 -11.16 -3.62 -10.83
C ASP A 239 -12.13 -2.44 -10.64
N LEU A 240 -12.88 -2.11 -11.69
CA LEU A 240 -13.78 -0.94 -11.79
C LEU A 240 -14.99 -0.98 -10.82
N LYS A 241 -15.05 -1.93 -9.88
CA LYS A 241 -16.11 -2.03 -8.87
C LYS A 241 -15.95 -0.91 -7.84
N LYS A 242 -16.99 -0.06 -7.74
CA LYS A 242 -17.11 1.15 -6.90
C LYS A 242 -17.09 0.93 -5.37
N ASP A 243 -16.58 -0.20 -4.88
CA ASP A 243 -16.35 -0.35 -3.44
C ASP A 243 -15.18 0.56 -3.08
N ASN A 244 -15.45 1.74 -2.52
CA ASN A 244 -14.45 2.75 -2.14
C ASN A 244 -13.30 2.12 -1.34
N ILE A 245 -12.20 1.75 -1.99
CA ILE A 245 -11.01 1.17 -1.37
C ILE A 245 -10.33 2.29 -0.58
N ARG A 246 -10.62 2.37 0.71
CA ARG A 246 -9.86 3.25 1.60
C ARG A 246 -8.58 2.54 2.00
N GLU A 247 -7.46 3.21 1.75
CA GLU A 247 -6.18 2.80 2.30
C GLU A 247 -6.29 2.76 3.83
N ILE A 248 -5.79 1.69 4.45
CA ILE A 248 -5.78 1.61 5.92
C ILE A 248 -4.66 2.52 6.40
N VAL A 249 -5.05 3.63 7.03
CA VAL A 249 -4.10 4.63 7.57
C VAL A 249 -3.84 4.41 9.06
N ASP A 250 -4.77 3.76 9.77
CA ASP A 250 -4.62 3.49 11.20
C ASP A 250 -3.72 2.25 11.46
N PRO A 251 -2.60 2.40 12.18
CA PRO A 251 -1.70 1.28 12.50
C PRO A 251 -2.37 0.16 13.29
N LEU A 252 -3.31 0.48 14.19
CA LEU A 252 -4.01 -0.52 14.99
C LEU A 252 -4.93 -1.37 14.10
N GLN A 253 -5.78 -0.74 13.29
CA GLN A 253 -6.61 -1.43 12.30
C GLN A 253 -5.78 -2.27 11.32
N ALA A 254 -4.60 -1.77 10.91
CA ALA A 254 -3.73 -2.49 9.99
C ALA A 254 -3.18 -3.79 10.60
N ILE A 255 -2.71 -3.77 11.85
CA ILE A 255 -2.20 -4.97 12.51
C ILE A 255 -3.33 -5.92 12.91
N GLU A 256 -4.51 -5.41 13.30
CA GLU A 256 -5.71 -6.22 13.55
C GLU A 256 -6.12 -7.02 12.31
N MET A 257 -6.08 -6.39 11.13
CA MET A 257 -6.35 -7.08 9.87
C MET A 257 -5.40 -8.27 9.66
N VAL A 258 -4.11 -8.14 9.97
CA VAL A 258 -3.14 -9.25 9.87
C VAL A 258 -3.50 -10.37 10.85
N MET A 259 -3.78 -10.03 12.11
CA MET A 259 -4.16 -10.98 13.15
C MET A 259 -5.43 -11.75 12.77
N ASN A 260 -6.45 -11.04 12.28
CA ASN A 260 -7.72 -11.62 11.83
C ASN A 260 -7.54 -12.52 10.60
N THR A 261 -6.72 -12.10 9.62
CA THR A 261 -6.46 -12.89 8.41
C THR A 261 -5.76 -14.21 8.75
N LEU A 262 -4.87 -14.20 9.73
CA LEU A 262 -4.18 -15.42 10.21
C LEU A 262 -5.02 -16.23 11.21
N GLY A 263 -6.11 -15.68 11.75
CA GLY A 263 -6.87 -16.31 12.84
C GLY A 263 -6.09 -16.41 14.15
N ILE A 264 -5.19 -15.46 14.42
CA ILE A 264 -4.43 -15.40 15.67
C ILE A 264 -5.26 -14.63 16.69
N SER A 265 -5.58 -15.24 17.83
CA SER A 265 -6.29 -14.55 18.92
C SER A 265 -5.51 -13.33 19.41
N CYS A 266 -6.24 -12.22 19.59
CA CYS A 266 -5.75 -10.93 20.07
C CYS A 266 -5.73 -10.82 21.61
N ASN A 267 -6.02 -11.90 22.35
CA ASN A 267 -6.08 -11.91 23.82
C ASN A 267 -4.69 -11.82 24.49
#